data_AF-A0A512HIA3-F1
#
_entry.id   AF-A0A512HIA3-F1
#
_cell.length_a   1.000
_cell.length_b   1.000
_cell.length_c   1.000
_cell.angle_alpha   90.00
_cell.angle_beta   90.00
_cell.angle_gamma   90.00
#
_symmetry.space_group_name_H-M   'P 1'
#
loop_
_entity.id
_entity.type
_entity.pdbx_description
1 polymer ?
#
loop_
_entity_poly.entity_id
_entity_poly.type
_entity_poly.pdbx_seq_one_letter_code
_entity_poly.pdbx_strand_id
1 'polypeptide(L)'
;MTEPRASRRPEIEDAEGPARKRKRRRRKRAPQSPSTPPESVSSAVSQPLSAGAANASAGVGKPGRKRRRNRGGRGPQGRPLTPAAPVQATKSTPAIAPVASGHNTHHAQGPRRSATVERFRSPGSEPWPDDLYAALDLGTNNCRLLIAQPTRPGQFRVVDAFSRIVRLGEGLGTHGRLSAEAMDRAVEALKVCAAKLAGRDIRRMRLIATEACRAAENGEEFLSRVLVETGLELEIINRETEARLAVSGCSSLVGREARSVVLFDIGGGSSEIAVISIGENRSSRLANHITHWTSLPVGVVTLSERHGGQHVTPEIFEAMTQEVEAMLARFDCPPLTDNTGRPPENFHLIGTSGTVTTLAGVHLDLPRYDRRRVDGLWLSDDEVSAMQAKLLSWDYAGRAGNPCIGPDRADLVLAGCAILEAIRRRWPSNRMRVADRGLREGLLTDMMADDGVWRRNRRRPSHDRER
;
A
#
# COMPACT_ATOMS: atom_id res chain seq x y z
N MET A 1 7.78 -67.85 -0.19
CA MET A 1 7.36 -68.38 -1.50
C MET A 1 7.86 -67.43 -2.57
N THR A 2 8.48 -67.97 -3.63
CA THR A 2 8.73 -67.34 -4.94
C THR A 2 9.28 -65.89 -4.99
N GLU A 3 10.61 -65.80 -4.99
CA GLU A 3 11.35 -65.08 -6.05
C GLU A 3 11.06 -65.74 -7.43
N PRO A 4 11.25 -65.10 -8.62
CA PRO A 4 12.61 -64.74 -9.06
C PRO A 4 12.83 -63.63 -10.13
N ARG A 5 14.12 -63.27 -10.23
CA ARG A 5 14.93 -62.98 -11.45
C ARG A 5 14.90 -61.62 -12.16
N ALA A 6 16.11 -61.26 -12.63
CA ALA A 6 16.49 -60.00 -13.27
C ALA A 6 17.21 -60.22 -14.63
N SER A 7 17.46 -59.11 -15.35
CA SER A 7 18.34 -58.93 -16.53
C SER A 7 17.87 -59.60 -17.84
N ARG A 8 17.97 -58.98 -19.03
CA ARG A 8 19.20 -58.43 -19.67
C ARG A 8 18.91 -57.31 -20.68
N ARG A 9 19.92 -56.46 -20.93
CA ARG A 9 20.05 -55.62 -22.15
C ARG A 9 20.48 -56.48 -23.36
N PRO A 10 20.45 -55.92 -24.58
CA PRO A 10 21.76 -55.70 -25.23
C PRO A 10 21.93 -54.29 -25.85
N GLU A 11 23.18 -54.04 -26.23
CA GLU A 11 23.79 -52.82 -26.77
C GLU A 11 24.83 -53.27 -27.83
N ILE A 12 25.27 -52.49 -28.83
CA ILE A 12 25.06 -51.07 -29.15
C ILE A 12 25.25 -50.89 -30.69
N GLU A 13 24.85 -49.76 -31.32
CA GLU A 13 25.65 -49.11 -32.41
C GLU A 13 25.08 -47.80 -32.98
N ASP A 14 26.00 -46.92 -33.39
CA ASP A 14 25.79 -45.59 -33.98
C ASP A 14 25.42 -45.61 -35.48
N ALA A 15 24.83 -44.52 -35.99
CA ALA A 15 25.39 -43.74 -37.11
C ALA A 15 24.46 -42.64 -37.63
N GLU A 16 25.01 -41.43 -37.66
CA GLU A 16 24.86 -40.37 -38.67
C GLU A 16 23.75 -40.49 -39.74
N GLY A 17 22.84 -39.50 -39.77
CA GLY A 17 22.20 -39.10 -41.04
C GLY A 17 23.20 -38.38 -41.95
N PRO A 18 22.90 -38.19 -43.26
CA PRO A 18 22.90 -36.80 -43.71
C PRO A 18 21.89 -36.40 -44.81
N ALA A 19 21.42 -35.17 -44.62
CA ALA A 19 20.71 -34.28 -45.53
C ALA A 19 21.10 -34.24 -47.02
N ARG A 20 20.12 -33.94 -47.88
CA ARG A 20 20.27 -33.08 -49.07
C ARG A 20 19.08 -32.10 -49.16
N LYS A 21 19.26 -30.78 -48.98
CA LYS A 21 20.00 -29.78 -49.80
C LYS A 21 19.38 -29.53 -51.18
N ARG A 22 18.97 -28.28 -51.42
CA ARG A 22 19.38 -27.37 -52.53
C ARG A 22 18.67 -26.01 -52.35
N LYS A 23 19.14 -24.83 -52.78
CA LYS A 23 20.42 -24.18 -53.23
C LYS A 23 19.98 -22.70 -53.55
N ARG A 24 20.76 -21.61 -53.60
CA ARG A 24 22.21 -21.32 -53.80
C ARG A 24 22.46 -19.81 -53.46
N ARG A 25 23.58 -19.42 -52.81
CA ARG A 25 24.81 -18.72 -53.33
C ARG A 25 24.63 -17.25 -53.82
N ARG A 26 25.61 -16.31 -53.77
CA ARG A 26 27.03 -16.15 -53.30
C ARG A 26 27.32 -14.61 -53.21
N ARG A 27 28.45 -14.00 -52.80
CA ARG A 27 29.79 -14.34 -52.24
C ARG A 27 30.35 -13.10 -51.50
N LYS A 28 31.22 -13.26 -50.49
CA LYS A 28 32.15 -12.19 -50.01
C LYS A 28 33.44 -12.10 -50.86
N ARG A 29 34.13 -10.95 -50.80
CA ARG A 29 35.61 -10.87 -50.80
C ARG A 29 36.08 -9.63 -50.01
N ALA A 30 37.31 -9.67 -49.51
CA ALA A 30 38.07 -8.63 -48.78
C ALA A 30 39.57 -8.94 -49.04
N PRO A 31 40.58 -8.31 -48.38
CA PRO A 31 40.65 -7.03 -47.64
C PRO A 31 41.83 -6.13 -48.13
N GLN A 32 42.07 -4.96 -47.50
CA GLN A 32 43.42 -4.43 -47.22
C GLN A 32 43.39 -3.17 -46.32
N SER A 33 44.49 -2.98 -45.57
CA SER A 33 44.92 -1.77 -44.85
C SER A 33 46.46 -1.65 -45.02
N PRO A 34 47.11 -0.50 -44.78
CA PRO A 34 47.65 -0.26 -43.42
C PRO A 34 47.85 1.23 -43.01
N SER A 35 48.37 1.41 -41.78
CA SER A 35 49.17 2.52 -41.22
C SER A 35 48.48 3.65 -40.41
N THR A 36 49.28 4.19 -39.50
CA THR A 36 49.05 4.74 -38.14
C THR A 36 50.04 5.90 -37.88
N PRO A 37 50.09 6.59 -36.72
CA PRO A 37 49.03 7.23 -35.92
C PRO A 37 49.41 8.71 -35.53
N PRO A 38 49.39 9.26 -34.27
CA PRO A 38 48.96 10.66 -34.04
C PRO A 38 50.02 11.61 -33.44
N GLU A 39 49.65 12.87 -33.17
CA GLU A 39 50.34 13.72 -32.19
C GLU A 39 49.38 14.48 -31.26
N SER A 40 49.89 14.78 -30.07
CA SER A 40 49.20 15.48 -28.97
C SER A 40 50.17 16.43 -28.26
N VAL A 41 49.79 17.70 -28.12
CA VAL A 41 50.40 18.70 -27.21
C VAL A 41 49.29 19.68 -26.85
N SER A 42 48.84 19.80 -25.60
CA SER A 42 49.52 20.31 -24.39
C SER A 42 49.54 21.83 -24.28
N SER A 43 48.83 22.32 -23.27
CA SER A 43 49.16 23.44 -22.37
C SER A 43 49.27 24.89 -22.87
N ALA A 44 48.64 25.76 -22.05
CA ALA A 44 49.16 27.04 -21.53
C ALA A 44 48.54 28.36 -22.05
N VAL A 45 47.92 29.09 -21.10
CA VAL A 45 47.99 30.55 -20.88
C VAL A 45 47.58 31.44 -22.07
N SER A 46 46.49 32.20 -21.99
CA SER A 46 46.55 33.54 -21.37
C SER A 46 45.18 34.10 -20.94
N GLN A 47 45.13 34.61 -19.71
CA GLN A 47 44.31 35.76 -19.30
C GLN A 47 45.23 36.99 -19.17
N PRO A 48 44.75 38.22 -18.92
CA PRO A 48 43.41 38.78 -19.14
C PRO A 48 43.45 40.09 -19.97
N LEU A 49 42.31 40.59 -20.43
CA LEU A 49 42.09 42.05 -20.48
C LEU A 49 40.68 42.41 -20.00
N SER A 50 40.64 43.42 -19.13
CA SER A 50 39.45 43.95 -18.47
C SER A 50 39.08 45.32 -19.04
N ALA A 51 37.98 45.86 -18.49
CA ALA A 51 37.53 47.26 -18.56
C ALA A 51 36.73 47.68 -19.82
N GLY A 52 35.59 48.32 -19.53
CA GLY A 52 34.60 48.78 -20.50
C GLY A 52 33.30 49.22 -19.82
N ALA A 53 33.40 50.06 -18.79
CA ALA A 53 32.26 50.56 -18.01
C ALA A 53 31.72 51.89 -18.56
N ALA A 54 30.39 52.05 -18.55
CA ALA A 54 29.61 53.31 -18.48
C ALA A 54 28.14 52.97 -18.87
N ASN A 55 27.14 53.18 -18.00
CA ASN A 55 26.43 54.44 -17.71
C ASN A 55 25.62 55.00 -18.90
N ALA A 56 24.38 55.49 -18.73
CA ALA A 56 23.56 55.64 -17.51
C ALA A 56 22.08 55.93 -17.86
N SER A 57 21.20 55.84 -16.84
CA SER A 57 20.00 56.69 -16.62
C SER A 57 18.87 56.71 -17.68
N ALA A 58 17.64 57.14 -17.38
CA ALA A 58 16.80 57.14 -16.18
C ALA A 58 15.37 57.52 -16.65
N GLY A 59 14.30 57.03 -16.03
CA GLY A 59 12.94 57.28 -16.51
C GLY A 59 11.86 57.14 -15.42
N VAL A 60 11.47 58.27 -14.83
CA VAL A 60 10.46 58.36 -13.76
C VAL A 60 9.04 58.45 -14.36
N GLY A 61 8.05 57.76 -13.77
CA GLY A 61 6.66 57.86 -14.23
C GLY A 61 5.59 57.16 -13.38
N LYS A 62 5.11 57.82 -12.33
CA LYS A 62 3.80 57.59 -11.67
C LYS A 62 3.14 58.97 -11.53
N PRO A 63 1.80 59.14 -11.69
CA PRO A 63 0.87 58.72 -10.62
C PRO A 63 -0.56 58.32 -11.07
N GLY A 64 -1.38 57.83 -10.13
CA GLY A 64 -2.82 57.59 -10.37
C GLY A 64 -3.59 56.97 -9.20
N ARG A 65 -4.07 57.78 -8.24
CA ARG A 65 -5.02 57.34 -7.18
C ARG A 65 -6.46 57.44 -7.67
N LYS A 66 -7.32 56.47 -7.34
CA LYS A 66 -8.77 56.70 -7.10
C LYS A 66 -9.27 55.92 -5.87
N ARG A 67 -10.11 56.59 -5.06
CA ARG A 67 -10.75 56.10 -3.82
C ARG A 67 -12.27 55.92 -4.04
N ARG A 68 -12.85 54.85 -3.48
CA ARG A 68 -14.25 54.72 -2.98
C ARG A 68 -14.35 53.34 -2.31
N ARG A 69 -14.56 53.09 -1.00
CA ARG A 69 -15.34 53.68 0.13
C ARG A 69 -16.67 52.93 0.41
N ASN A 70 -16.56 51.93 1.30
CA ASN A 70 -17.51 51.33 2.28
C ASN A 70 -19.01 51.16 2.02
N ARG A 71 -19.51 49.95 2.35
CA ARG A 71 -20.58 49.60 3.34
C ARG A 71 -20.63 48.05 3.45
N GLY A 72 -20.82 47.35 4.58
CA GLY A 72 -20.77 47.73 6.01
C GLY A 72 -21.47 46.71 6.93
N GLY A 73 -20.83 46.29 8.04
CA GLY A 73 -21.44 45.53 9.17
C GLY A 73 -21.51 43.99 8.99
N ARG A 74 -21.48 43.15 10.04
CA ARG A 74 -21.31 43.35 11.50
C ARG A 74 -20.58 42.12 12.09
N GLY A 75 -19.78 42.30 13.15
CA GLY A 75 -19.33 41.20 14.02
C GLY A 75 -20.23 41.02 15.25
N PRO A 76 -19.87 40.10 16.15
CA PRO A 76 -19.70 40.52 17.55
C PRO A 76 -18.37 40.05 18.17
N GLN A 77 -17.86 40.82 19.12
CA GLN A 77 -16.65 40.51 19.90
C GLN A 77 -17.00 39.80 21.21
N GLY A 78 -16.14 38.87 21.65
CA GLY A 78 -16.09 38.33 23.01
C GLY A 78 -14.66 38.46 23.57
N ARG A 79 -14.54 38.79 24.87
CA ARG A 79 -13.29 39.26 25.50
C ARG A 79 -12.22 38.16 25.74
N PRO A 80 -10.93 38.55 25.88
CA PRO A 80 -9.84 37.61 26.18
C PRO A 80 -9.79 37.23 27.68
N LEU A 81 -9.28 36.03 27.97
CA LEU A 81 -9.00 35.55 29.33
C LEU A 81 -7.49 35.52 29.61
N THR A 82 -7.15 35.78 30.88
CA THR A 82 -5.80 35.90 31.43
C THR A 82 -5.09 34.54 31.60
N PRO A 83 -3.75 34.50 31.61
CA PRO A 83 -2.99 33.26 31.80
C PRO A 83 -2.99 32.81 33.27
N ALA A 84 -3.13 31.50 33.50
CA ALA A 84 -2.99 30.87 34.81
C ALA A 84 -1.58 30.26 34.99
N ALA A 85 -1.05 30.37 36.21
CA ALA A 85 0.26 29.86 36.62
C ALA A 85 0.23 28.34 36.96
N PRO A 86 1.37 27.63 36.98
CA PRO A 86 1.40 26.17 37.07
C PRO A 86 1.23 25.64 38.50
N VAL A 87 0.56 24.49 38.62
CA VAL A 87 0.43 23.74 39.89
C VAL A 87 1.51 22.66 39.96
N GLN A 88 2.20 22.58 41.10
CA GLN A 88 3.31 21.66 41.33
C GLN A 88 2.86 20.21 41.52
N ALA A 89 3.69 19.26 41.08
CA ALA A 89 3.51 17.84 41.33
C ALA A 89 4.16 17.40 42.65
N THR A 90 3.37 16.80 43.54
CA THR A 90 3.87 16.15 44.78
C THR A 90 3.82 14.64 44.66
N LYS A 91 4.95 13.97 44.92
CA LYS A 91 5.08 12.50 44.93
C LYS A 91 4.54 11.92 46.24
N SER A 92 3.85 10.77 46.20
CA SER A 92 3.68 9.90 47.38
C SER A 92 3.30 8.45 47.01
N THR A 93 4.13 7.50 47.43
CA THR A 93 3.90 6.05 47.56
C THR A 93 4.91 5.53 48.60
N PRO A 94 4.76 4.33 49.21
CA PRO A 94 3.60 3.43 49.25
C PRO A 94 3.19 3.05 50.71
N ALA A 95 2.17 2.19 50.87
CA ALA A 95 1.90 1.46 52.13
C ALA A 95 1.37 0.04 51.84
N ILE A 96 1.58 -0.90 52.78
CA ILE A 96 1.50 -2.36 52.58
C ILE A 96 0.59 -3.01 53.65
N ALA A 97 -0.16 -4.07 53.26
CA ALA A 97 -0.74 -5.11 54.12
C ALA A 97 -1.92 -4.72 55.07
N PRO A 98 -2.72 -5.66 55.62
CA PRO A 98 -2.49 -7.12 55.68
C PRO A 98 -3.63 -8.06 55.23
N VAL A 99 -3.27 -9.35 55.28
CA VAL A 99 -4.07 -10.56 54.99
C VAL A 99 -4.94 -10.94 56.18
N ALA A 100 -6.10 -11.55 55.94
CA ALA A 100 -6.83 -12.32 56.95
C ALA A 100 -7.32 -13.66 56.36
N SER A 101 -7.16 -14.73 57.13
CA SER A 101 -7.46 -16.11 56.76
C SER A 101 -8.81 -16.58 57.31
N GLY A 102 -9.44 -17.54 56.62
CA GLY A 102 -10.63 -18.24 57.12
C GLY A 102 -10.72 -19.65 56.52
N HIS A 103 -10.44 -20.68 57.32
CA HIS A 103 -10.75 -22.07 56.97
C HIS A 103 -12.23 -22.35 57.22
N ASN A 104 -12.87 -23.16 56.37
CA ASN A 104 -13.69 -24.26 56.88
C ASN A 104 -13.87 -25.39 55.87
N THR A 105 -13.76 -26.62 56.35
CA THR A 105 -13.89 -27.87 55.60
C THR A 105 -15.30 -28.45 55.74
N HIS A 106 -15.86 -29.05 54.68
CA HIS A 106 -16.76 -30.21 54.82
C HIS A 106 -16.81 -31.08 53.55
N HIS A 107 -16.84 -32.39 53.74
CA HIS A 107 -17.07 -33.40 52.69
C HIS A 107 -18.54 -33.39 52.22
N ALA A 108 -18.79 -33.71 50.94
CA ALA A 108 -19.60 -34.88 50.53
C ALA A 108 -19.74 -35.03 49.00
N GLN A 109 -19.48 -36.26 48.53
CA GLN A 109 -20.16 -37.04 47.47
C GLN A 109 -20.84 -36.34 46.27
N GLY A 110 -20.48 -36.79 45.04
CA GLY A 110 -21.29 -36.55 43.83
C GLY A 110 -22.55 -37.41 43.77
N PRO A 111 -23.42 -37.20 42.76
CA PRO A 111 -23.21 -37.99 41.54
C PRO A 111 -23.43 -37.24 40.21
N ARG A 112 -23.03 -37.91 39.12
CA ARG A 112 -23.20 -37.45 37.72
C ARG A 112 -24.68 -37.29 37.33
N ARG A 113 -24.99 -36.29 36.48
CA ARG A 113 -25.81 -36.54 35.27
C ARG A 113 -25.67 -35.45 34.21
N SER A 114 -25.74 -35.92 32.95
CA SER A 114 -25.80 -35.16 31.71
C SER A 114 -26.93 -34.13 31.69
N ALA A 115 -26.65 -32.92 31.19
CA ALA A 115 -27.65 -32.04 30.61
C ALA A 115 -27.02 -31.29 29.41
N THR A 116 -27.49 -31.59 28.21
CA THR A 116 -27.19 -30.83 26.99
C THR A 116 -27.77 -29.42 27.09
N VAL A 117 -26.91 -28.40 27.09
CA VAL A 117 -27.35 -27.00 27.02
C VAL A 117 -27.67 -26.65 25.57
N GLU A 118 -28.91 -26.90 25.16
CA GLU A 118 -29.44 -26.31 23.93
C GLU A 118 -29.49 -24.79 24.08
N ARG A 119 -28.66 -24.08 23.29
CA ARG A 119 -28.75 -22.62 23.18
C ARG A 119 -30.06 -22.25 22.48
N PHE A 120 -31.04 -21.78 23.26
CA PHE A 120 -32.19 -21.05 22.73
C PHE A 120 -31.71 -19.89 21.85
N ARG A 121 -31.94 -19.98 20.54
CA ARG A 121 -31.73 -18.87 19.60
C ARG A 121 -32.94 -17.94 19.66
N SER A 122 -32.72 -16.68 20.02
CA SER A 122 -33.75 -15.64 19.96
C SER A 122 -34.22 -15.42 18.52
N PRO A 123 -35.52 -15.22 18.25
CA PRO A 123 -36.01 -14.87 16.92
C PRO A 123 -35.54 -13.44 16.57
N GLY A 124 -34.60 -13.32 15.63
CA GLY A 124 -34.08 -12.01 15.19
C GLY A 124 -32.58 -11.92 14.92
N SER A 125 -31.80 -13.00 15.04
CA SER A 125 -30.39 -13.00 14.64
C SER A 125 -30.23 -12.65 13.15
N GLU A 126 -29.40 -11.66 12.82
CA GLU A 126 -28.98 -11.41 11.43
C GLU A 126 -28.48 -12.71 10.77
N PRO A 127 -28.63 -12.91 9.45
CA PRO A 127 -28.34 -14.19 8.77
C PRO A 127 -26.84 -14.57 8.70
N TRP A 128 -26.00 -13.95 9.51
CA TRP A 128 -24.54 -14.10 9.56
C TRP A 128 -23.98 -14.36 10.98
N PRO A 129 -24.65 -15.07 11.92
CA PRO A 129 -24.40 -14.84 13.34
C PRO A 129 -22.94 -15.10 13.76
N ASP A 130 -22.28 -16.08 13.14
CA ASP A 130 -21.04 -16.68 13.65
C ASP A 130 -19.88 -16.77 12.61
N ASP A 131 -20.09 -16.47 11.30
CA ASP A 131 -19.06 -16.63 10.26
C ASP A 131 -18.01 -15.48 10.25
N LEU A 132 -16.97 -15.54 11.10
CA LEU A 132 -15.84 -14.59 11.08
C LEU A 132 -14.76 -14.98 10.06
N TYR A 133 -14.20 -13.98 9.37
CA TYR A 133 -13.07 -14.12 8.46
C TYR A 133 -11.90 -13.25 8.93
N ALA A 134 -10.67 -13.67 8.66
CA ALA A 134 -9.47 -12.89 8.98
C ALA A 134 -8.50 -12.75 7.79
N ALA A 135 -7.98 -11.55 7.57
CA ALA A 135 -6.93 -11.27 6.60
C ALA A 135 -5.76 -10.56 7.26
N LEU A 136 -4.54 -11.08 7.08
CA LEU A 136 -3.31 -10.51 7.58
C LEU A 136 -2.38 -10.17 6.41
N ASP A 137 -1.87 -8.94 6.37
CA ASP A 137 -0.78 -8.53 5.47
C ASP A 137 0.50 -8.22 6.26
N LEU A 138 1.59 -8.90 5.88
CA LEU A 138 2.95 -8.60 6.30
C LEU A 138 3.71 -7.98 5.12
N GLY A 139 3.63 -6.66 5.01
CA GLY A 139 4.33 -5.87 4.01
C GLY A 139 5.66 -5.33 4.51
N THR A 140 6.40 -4.68 3.60
CA THR A 140 7.74 -4.11 3.85
C THR A 140 7.79 -3.12 5.02
N ASN A 141 6.73 -2.34 5.26
CA ASN A 141 6.70 -1.33 6.33
C ASN A 141 5.77 -1.70 7.50
N ASN A 142 4.65 -2.38 7.22
CA ASN A 142 3.56 -2.60 8.16
C ASN A 142 3.19 -4.09 8.25
N CYS A 143 2.91 -4.55 9.46
CA CYS A 143 2.15 -5.76 9.72
C CYS A 143 0.74 -5.35 10.14
N ARG A 144 -0.30 -5.90 9.49
CA ARG A 144 -1.69 -5.57 9.79
C ARG A 144 -2.58 -6.81 9.75
N LEU A 145 -3.60 -6.82 10.59
CA LEU A 145 -4.64 -7.84 10.66
C LEU A 145 -6.01 -7.17 10.61
N LEU A 146 -6.96 -7.79 9.92
CA LEU A 146 -8.35 -7.37 9.86
C LEU A 146 -9.24 -8.61 10.06
N ILE A 147 -10.08 -8.58 11.09
CA ILE A 147 -11.09 -9.60 11.36
C ILE A 147 -12.46 -9.00 11.07
N ALA A 148 -13.26 -9.66 10.26
CA ALA A 148 -14.52 -9.12 9.76
C ALA A 148 -15.63 -10.17 9.65
N GLN A 149 -16.86 -9.70 9.69
CA GLN A 149 -18.08 -10.49 9.57
C GLN A 149 -18.84 -10.03 8.31
N PRO A 150 -19.29 -10.92 7.40
CA PRO A 150 -20.07 -10.53 6.23
C PRO A 150 -21.39 -9.89 6.65
N THR A 151 -21.89 -8.94 5.86
CA THR A 151 -23.18 -8.26 6.11
C THR A 151 -24.05 -8.20 4.85
N ARG A 152 -24.20 -7.05 4.19
CA ARG A 152 -24.95 -6.97 2.93
C ARG A 152 -24.10 -7.52 1.78
N PRO A 153 -24.70 -7.89 0.61
CA PRO A 153 -23.94 -8.37 -0.54
C PRO A 153 -22.75 -7.46 -0.90
N GLY A 154 -21.53 -8.03 -0.88
CA GLY A 154 -20.29 -7.30 -1.13
C GLY A 154 -19.84 -6.36 0.00
N GLN A 155 -20.36 -6.54 1.22
CA GLN A 155 -20.03 -5.75 2.40
C GLN A 155 -19.75 -6.64 3.61
N PHE A 156 -18.92 -6.14 4.52
CA PHE A 156 -18.61 -6.74 5.82
C PHE A 156 -18.47 -5.65 6.89
N ARG A 157 -18.64 -6.04 8.15
CA ARG A 157 -18.34 -5.23 9.34
C ARG A 157 -16.99 -5.65 9.89
N VAL A 158 -16.10 -4.69 10.15
CA VAL A 158 -14.87 -4.93 10.89
C VAL A 158 -15.21 -5.22 12.36
N VAL A 159 -14.70 -6.34 12.88
CA VAL A 159 -14.91 -6.83 14.24
C VAL A 159 -13.65 -6.59 15.09
N ASP A 160 -12.47 -6.75 14.50
CA ASP A 160 -11.19 -6.43 15.12
C ASP A 160 -10.20 -5.97 14.04
N ALA A 161 -9.23 -5.15 14.44
CA ALA A 161 -8.14 -4.72 13.59
C ALA A 161 -6.86 -4.55 14.40
N PHE A 162 -5.73 -4.77 13.74
CA PHE A 162 -4.40 -4.46 14.27
C PHE A 162 -3.54 -3.90 13.14
N SER A 163 -2.66 -2.97 13.47
CA SER A 163 -1.68 -2.39 12.55
C SER A 163 -0.48 -1.93 13.35
N ARG A 164 0.71 -2.42 13.02
CA ARG A 164 1.98 -2.00 13.61
C ARG A 164 2.96 -1.69 12.49
N ILE A 165 3.75 -0.63 12.67
CA ILE A 165 4.91 -0.36 11.81
C ILE A 165 6.02 -1.28 12.29
N VAL A 166 6.56 -2.08 11.37
CA VAL A 166 7.59 -3.10 11.66
C VAL A 166 8.88 -2.84 10.88
N ARG A 167 8.81 -2.08 9.78
CA ARG A 167 9.95 -1.80 8.87
C ARG A 167 10.73 -3.08 8.52
N LEU A 168 10.01 -4.13 8.09
CA LEU A 168 10.57 -5.46 7.82
C LEU A 168 11.65 -5.42 6.73
N GLY A 169 11.48 -4.59 5.70
CA GLY A 169 12.44 -4.45 4.61
C GLY A 169 13.41 -3.28 4.73
N GLU A 170 13.67 -2.76 5.94
CA GLU A 170 14.73 -1.74 6.12
C GLU A 170 16.10 -2.35 5.81
N GLY A 171 16.95 -1.62 5.06
CA GLY A 171 18.26 -2.09 4.61
C GLY A 171 18.24 -3.22 3.58
N LEU A 172 17.07 -3.79 3.25
CA LEU A 172 16.94 -4.93 2.34
C LEU A 172 17.51 -4.63 0.95
N GLY A 173 17.31 -3.42 0.43
CA GLY A 173 17.84 -2.99 -0.87
C GLY A 173 19.37 -2.92 -0.94
N THR A 174 20.05 -2.85 0.21
CA THR A 174 21.51 -2.79 0.31
C THR A 174 22.12 -4.16 0.62
N HIS A 175 21.43 -4.97 1.43
CA HIS A 175 21.98 -6.22 1.98
C HIS A 175 21.42 -7.49 1.35
N GLY A 176 20.31 -7.44 0.60
CA GLY A 176 19.63 -8.62 0.04
C GLY A 176 18.94 -9.52 1.07
N ARG A 177 19.01 -9.16 2.37
CA ARG A 177 18.54 -9.97 3.50
C ARG A 177 17.76 -9.13 4.50
N LEU A 178 16.79 -9.74 5.19
CA LEU A 178 16.09 -9.16 6.34
C LEU A 178 17.04 -9.11 7.55
N SER A 179 17.09 -7.98 8.26
CA SER A 179 17.88 -7.84 9.50
C SER A 179 17.23 -8.58 10.66
N ALA A 180 18.04 -8.99 11.65
CA ALA A 180 17.54 -9.68 12.84
C ALA A 180 16.52 -8.82 13.61
N GLU A 181 16.82 -7.54 13.76
CA GLU A 181 16.01 -6.54 14.45
C GLU A 181 14.66 -6.33 13.76
N ALA A 182 14.63 -6.33 12.42
CA ALA A 182 13.40 -6.19 11.65
C ALA A 182 12.54 -7.46 11.73
N MET A 183 13.17 -8.64 11.68
CA MET A 183 12.49 -9.92 11.89
C MET A 183 11.90 -10.02 13.30
N ASP A 184 12.64 -9.64 14.34
CA ASP A 184 12.17 -9.67 15.74
C ASP A 184 10.94 -8.76 15.94
N ARG A 185 10.99 -7.51 15.45
CA ARG A 185 9.85 -6.59 15.52
C ARG A 185 8.62 -7.12 14.77
N ALA A 186 8.82 -7.81 13.66
CA ALA A 186 7.75 -8.43 12.89
C ALA A 186 7.16 -9.65 13.63
N VAL A 187 7.98 -10.54 14.18
CA VAL A 187 7.54 -11.67 15.01
C VAL A 187 6.73 -11.17 16.22
N GLU A 188 7.18 -10.14 16.92
CA GLU A 188 6.43 -9.56 18.05
C GLU A 188 5.10 -8.89 17.63
N ALA A 189 5.01 -8.37 16.40
CA ALA A 189 3.73 -7.93 15.84
C ALA A 189 2.80 -9.13 15.53
N LEU A 190 3.36 -10.21 14.99
CA LEU A 190 2.63 -11.42 14.61
C LEU A 190 2.16 -12.22 15.82
N LYS A 191 2.87 -12.23 16.95
CA LYS A 191 2.39 -12.78 18.23
C LYS A 191 1.11 -12.09 18.72
N VAL A 192 0.99 -10.77 18.55
CA VAL A 192 -0.26 -10.03 18.86
C VAL A 192 -1.38 -10.41 17.88
N CYS A 193 -1.07 -10.62 16.60
CA CYS A 193 -2.04 -11.14 15.63
C CYS A 193 -2.52 -12.55 16.00
N ALA A 194 -1.61 -13.46 16.36
CA ALA A 194 -1.92 -14.83 16.77
C ALA A 194 -2.85 -14.86 17.99
N ALA A 195 -2.56 -14.05 19.02
CA ALA A 195 -3.43 -13.92 20.19
C ALA A 195 -4.85 -13.40 19.84
N LYS A 196 -4.95 -12.45 18.89
CA LYS A 196 -6.25 -11.94 18.39
C LYS A 196 -7.06 -12.97 17.60
N LEU A 197 -6.37 -13.88 16.89
CA LEU A 197 -6.98 -14.96 16.13
C LEU A 197 -7.43 -16.10 17.06
N ALA A 198 -6.57 -16.54 17.98
CA ALA A 198 -6.84 -17.66 18.90
C ALA A 198 -8.05 -17.43 19.83
N GLY A 199 -8.37 -16.17 20.14
CA GLY A 199 -9.54 -15.81 20.96
C GLY A 199 -10.89 -15.82 20.22
N ARG A 200 -10.96 -16.31 18.97
CA ARG A 200 -12.14 -16.19 18.10
C ARG A 200 -12.36 -17.44 17.24
N ASP A 201 -13.63 -17.78 16.98
CA ASP A 201 -13.98 -18.79 15.99
C ASP A 201 -13.88 -18.18 14.59
N ILE A 202 -12.75 -18.40 13.91
CA ILE A 202 -12.48 -17.87 12.58
C ILE A 202 -12.75 -18.96 11.54
N ARG A 203 -13.85 -18.81 10.81
CA ARG A 203 -14.30 -19.72 9.74
C ARG A 203 -13.21 -19.94 8.69
N ARG A 204 -12.55 -18.87 8.25
CA ARG A 204 -11.51 -18.89 7.21
C ARG A 204 -10.57 -17.71 7.38
N MET A 205 -9.27 -17.95 7.25
CA MET A 205 -8.26 -16.89 7.23
C MET A 205 -7.31 -17.04 6.05
N ARG A 206 -6.70 -15.93 5.64
CA ARG A 206 -5.52 -15.90 4.78
C ARG A 206 -4.49 -14.91 5.34
N LEU A 207 -3.26 -15.39 5.48
CA LEU A 207 -2.16 -14.65 6.07
C LEU A 207 -1.07 -14.56 4.99
N ILE A 208 -0.76 -13.36 4.52
CA ILE A 208 0.13 -13.16 3.38
C ILE A 208 1.38 -12.36 3.77
N ALA A 209 2.50 -12.66 3.12
CA ALA A 209 3.69 -11.84 3.07
C ALA A 209 3.91 -11.30 1.66
N THR A 210 4.46 -10.09 1.53
CA THR A 210 4.66 -9.43 0.22
C THR A 210 6.12 -9.12 -0.09
N GLU A 211 6.42 -8.00 -0.76
CA GLU A 211 7.71 -7.72 -1.43
C GLU A 211 8.94 -7.93 -0.54
N ALA A 212 8.89 -7.63 0.77
CA ALA A 212 10.05 -7.81 1.65
C ALA A 212 10.47 -9.28 1.80
N CYS A 213 9.53 -10.19 2.11
CA CYS A 213 9.85 -11.62 2.19
C CYS A 213 10.16 -12.19 0.81
N ARG A 214 9.48 -11.70 -0.24
CA ARG A 214 9.66 -12.13 -1.63
C ARG A 214 11.02 -11.76 -2.23
N ALA A 215 11.61 -10.64 -1.80
CA ALA A 215 12.88 -10.13 -2.32
C ALA A 215 14.10 -10.53 -1.48
N ALA A 216 13.91 -10.98 -0.24
CA ALA A 216 15.00 -11.34 0.66
C ALA A 216 15.45 -12.80 0.50
N GLU A 217 16.76 -13.03 0.47
CA GLU A 217 17.35 -14.39 0.42
C GLU A 217 16.92 -15.27 1.61
N ASN A 218 16.66 -14.65 2.78
CA ASN A 218 16.18 -15.31 4.01
C ASN A 218 14.68 -15.15 4.25
N GLY A 219 13.89 -14.84 3.22
CA GLY A 219 12.43 -14.72 3.34
C GLY A 219 11.75 -15.99 3.86
N GLU A 220 12.07 -17.15 3.29
CA GLU A 220 11.50 -18.45 3.69
C GLU A 220 12.00 -18.92 5.07
N GLU A 221 13.26 -18.61 5.42
CA GLU A 221 13.82 -18.85 6.76
C GLU A 221 13.04 -18.06 7.81
N PHE A 222 12.76 -16.77 7.53
CA PHE A 222 11.95 -15.92 8.38
C PHE A 222 10.50 -16.41 8.51
N LEU A 223 9.85 -16.85 7.42
CA LEU A 223 8.50 -17.42 7.52
C LEU A 223 8.46 -18.74 8.30
N SER A 224 9.49 -19.58 8.15
CA SER A 224 9.65 -20.79 8.97
C SER A 224 9.76 -20.44 10.47
N ARG A 225 10.52 -19.39 10.81
CA ARG A 225 10.62 -18.85 12.17
C ARG A 225 9.27 -18.32 12.68
N VAL A 226 8.52 -17.57 11.84
CA VAL A 226 7.17 -17.08 12.18
C VAL A 226 6.22 -18.23 12.52
N LEU A 227 6.22 -19.30 11.72
CA LEU A 227 5.38 -20.47 11.97
C LEU A 227 5.72 -21.12 13.33
N VAL A 228 7.02 -21.31 13.63
CA VAL A 228 7.47 -21.89 14.90
C VAL A 228 7.15 -21.01 16.11
N GLU A 229 7.37 -19.70 16.04
CA GLU A 229 7.18 -18.79 17.18
C GLU A 229 5.73 -18.32 17.40
N THR A 230 4.87 -18.42 16.39
CA THR A 230 3.51 -17.83 16.45
C THR A 230 2.38 -18.79 16.07
N GLY A 231 2.69 -19.94 15.44
CA GLY A 231 1.69 -20.84 14.87
C GLY A 231 1.01 -20.30 13.61
N LEU A 232 1.43 -19.15 13.08
CA LEU A 232 0.86 -18.55 11.87
C LEU A 232 1.62 -19.01 10.62
N GLU A 233 0.93 -19.73 9.75
CA GLU A 233 1.41 -20.08 8.41
C GLU A 233 1.10 -18.92 7.44
N LEU A 234 2.14 -18.29 6.90
CA LEU A 234 2.03 -17.18 5.95
C LEU A 234 2.47 -17.63 4.56
N GLU A 235 1.73 -17.23 3.52
CA GLU A 235 2.09 -17.47 2.11
C GLU A 235 2.77 -16.22 1.50
N ILE A 236 3.88 -16.38 0.77
CA ILE A 236 4.42 -15.30 -0.07
C ILE A 236 3.59 -15.21 -1.34
N ILE A 237 2.82 -14.13 -1.50
CA ILE A 237 2.04 -13.92 -2.73
C ILE A 237 2.90 -13.33 -3.85
N ASN A 238 2.53 -13.60 -5.10
CA ASN A 238 3.16 -12.98 -6.26
C ASN A 238 2.59 -11.57 -6.55
N ARG A 239 3.32 -10.77 -7.32
CA ARG A 239 2.98 -9.37 -7.67
C ARG A 239 1.64 -9.23 -8.42
N GLU A 240 1.27 -10.21 -9.24
CA GLU A 240 -0.04 -10.23 -9.91
C GLU A 240 -1.17 -10.36 -8.88
N THR A 241 -1.04 -11.30 -7.95
CA THR A 241 -2.01 -11.52 -6.87
C THR A 241 -2.16 -10.26 -6.01
N GLU A 242 -1.05 -9.59 -5.71
CA GLU A 242 -1.02 -8.33 -4.96
C GLU A 242 -1.84 -7.23 -5.67
N ALA A 243 -1.58 -6.99 -6.97
CA ALA A 243 -2.33 -6.04 -7.79
C ALA A 243 -3.83 -6.40 -7.90
N ARG A 244 -4.16 -7.69 -8.10
CA ARG A 244 -5.55 -8.15 -8.19
C ARG A 244 -6.30 -8.00 -6.86
N LEU A 245 -5.65 -8.27 -5.72
CA LEU A 245 -6.23 -8.09 -4.39
C LEU A 245 -6.47 -6.62 -4.05
N ALA A 246 -5.54 -5.72 -4.42
CA ALA A 246 -5.74 -4.27 -4.28
C ALA A 246 -6.99 -3.79 -5.05
N VAL A 247 -7.19 -4.29 -6.28
CA VAL A 247 -8.40 -4.04 -7.08
C VAL A 247 -9.67 -4.63 -6.45
N SER A 248 -9.62 -5.87 -5.94
CA SER A 248 -10.75 -6.48 -5.21
C SER A 248 -11.16 -5.64 -3.99
N GLY A 249 -10.20 -5.20 -3.17
CA GLY A 249 -10.45 -4.42 -1.95
C GLY A 249 -11.04 -3.02 -2.21
N CYS A 250 -10.64 -2.39 -3.32
CA CYS A 250 -11.15 -1.07 -3.72
C CYS A 250 -12.44 -1.13 -4.56
N SER A 251 -12.92 -2.32 -4.93
CA SER A 251 -14.02 -2.48 -5.91
C SER A 251 -15.28 -1.65 -5.63
N SER A 252 -15.66 -1.55 -4.36
CA SER A 252 -16.80 -0.74 -3.88
C SER A 252 -16.64 0.79 -4.00
N LEU A 253 -15.42 1.28 -4.25
CA LEU A 253 -15.10 2.70 -4.44
C LEU A 253 -15.12 3.12 -5.91
N VAL A 254 -15.25 2.18 -6.85
CA VAL A 254 -15.42 2.49 -8.27
C VAL A 254 -16.89 2.84 -8.54
N GLY A 255 -17.12 4.09 -8.97
CA GLY A 255 -18.45 4.59 -9.34
C GLY A 255 -19.10 3.80 -10.48
N ARG A 256 -20.42 3.90 -10.63
CA ARG A 256 -21.17 3.23 -11.73
C ARG A 256 -21.01 3.97 -13.07
N GLU A 257 -20.76 5.27 -12.99
CA GLU A 257 -20.43 6.16 -14.08
C GLU A 257 -19.01 5.91 -14.64
N ALA A 258 -18.11 5.35 -13.82
CA ALA A 258 -16.72 5.10 -14.19
C ALA A 258 -16.62 4.16 -15.41
N ARG A 259 -15.86 4.59 -16.41
CA ARG A 259 -15.53 3.82 -17.62
C ARG A 259 -14.11 3.30 -17.62
N SER A 260 -13.16 4.07 -17.07
CA SER A 260 -11.77 3.66 -16.89
C SER A 260 -11.26 4.10 -15.53
N VAL A 261 -10.41 3.30 -14.90
CA VAL A 261 -9.77 3.62 -13.61
C VAL A 261 -8.32 3.16 -13.66
N VAL A 262 -7.39 4.00 -13.21
CA VAL A 262 -6.06 3.53 -12.78
C VAL A 262 -6.09 3.41 -11.27
N LEU A 263 -5.96 2.18 -10.78
CA LEU A 263 -5.78 1.90 -9.38
C LEU A 263 -4.30 1.72 -9.08
N PHE A 264 -3.83 2.24 -7.95
CA PHE A 264 -2.47 1.99 -7.48
C PHE A 264 -2.40 1.79 -5.96
N ASP A 265 -1.54 0.87 -5.54
CA ASP A 265 -1.13 0.67 -4.15
C ASP A 265 0.32 1.12 -4.01
N ILE A 266 0.58 2.09 -3.13
CA ILE A 266 1.95 2.54 -2.83
C ILE A 266 2.39 1.83 -1.55
N GLY A 267 3.10 0.72 -1.75
CA GLY A 267 3.66 -0.11 -0.69
C GLY A 267 4.96 0.44 -0.11
N GLY A 268 5.59 -0.35 0.76
CA GLY A 268 6.91 -0.02 1.31
C GLY A 268 8.06 -0.41 0.38
N GLY A 269 8.00 -1.58 -0.25
CA GLY A 269 9.04 -2.12 -1.13
C GLY A 269 8.68 -2.07 -2.62
N SER A 270 7.40 -2.27 -2.95
CA SER A 270 6.84 -2.21 -4.30
C SER A 270 5.70 -1.19 -4.39
N SER A 271 5.28 -0.88 -5.62
CA SER A 271 4.05 -0.15 -5.92
C SER A 271 3.31 -0.83 -7.07
N GLU A 272 2.12 -1.35 -6.79
CA GLU A 272 1.27 -2.04 -7.75
C GLU A 272 0.38 -1.04 -8.49
N ILE A 273 0.22 -1.22 -9.80
CA ILE A 273 -0.61 -0.37 -10.65
C ILE A 273 -1.46 -1.26 -11.54
N ALA A 274 -2.78 -1.04 -11.54
CA ALA A 274 -3.74 -1.78 -12.35
C ALA A 274 -4.60 -0.80 -13.17
N VAL A 275 -4.60 -1.00 -14.48
CA VAL A 275 -5.44 -0.26 -15.42
C VAL A 275 -6.70 -1.08 -15.68
N ILE A 276 -7.85 -0.47 -15.39
CA ILE A 276 -9.15 -1.14 -15.39
C ILE A 276 -10.02 -0.46 -16.44
N SER A 277 -10.53 -1.24 -17.41
CA SER A 277 -11.47 -0.77 -18.43
C SER A 277 -12.84 -1.40 -18.20
N ILE A 278 -13.82 -0.56 -17.88
CA ILE A 278 -15.16 -0.94 -17.49
C ILE A 278 -16.10 -0.60 -18.65
N GLY A 279 -16.12 -1.49 -19.63
CA GLY A 279 -17.05 -1.46 -20.74
C GLY A 279 -18.51 -1.66 -20.29
N GLU A 280 -19.39 -1.95 -21.25
CA GLU A 280 -20.83 -2.13 -20.97
C GLU A 280 -21.12 -3.37 -20.10
N ASN A 281 -20.32 -4.43 -20.26
CA ASN A 281 -20.50 -5.68 -19.51
C ASN A 281 -19.82 -5.64 -18.12
N ARG A 282 -20.45 -4.98 -17.14
CA ARG A 282 -19.96 -4.98 -15.74
C ARG A 282 -20.07 -6.36 -15.07
N SER A 283 -18.98 -7.14 -15.13
CA SER A 283 -18.74 -8.27 -14.21
C SER A 283 -18.82 -7.85 -12.74
N SER A 284 -19.26 -8.77 -11.86
CA SER A 284 -19.32 -8.55 -10.41
C SER A 284 -17.95 -8.54 -9.71
N ARG A 285 -16.90 -9.04 -10.37
CA ARG A 285 -15.51 -8.98 -9.88
C ARG A 285 -14.73 -7.94 -10.68
N LEU A 286 -14.37 -6.82 -10.04
CA LEU A 286 -13.66 -5.72 -10.71
C LEU A 286 -12.28 -6.17 -11.24
N ALA A 287 -11.60 -7.08 -10.54
CA ALA A 287 -10.29 -7.62 -10.96
C ALA A 287 -10.34 -8.45 -12.27
N ASN A 288 -11.52 -8.68 -12.85
CA ASN A 288 -11.68 -9.28 -14.19
C ASN A 288 -11.68 -8.21 -15.31
N HIS A 289 -11.71 -6.92 -14.97
CA HIS A 289 -11.66 -5.79 -15.91
C HIS A 289 -10.27 -5.13 -15.98
N ILE A 290 -9.27 -5.72 -15.30
CA ILE A 290 -7.88 -5.31 -15.41
C ILE A 290 -7.43 -5.64 -16.85
N THR A 291 -7.07 -4.61 -17.61
CA THR A 291 -6.55 -4.77 -18.98
C THR A 291 -5.02 -4.84 -18.98
N HIS A 292 -4.38 -4.07 -18.11
CA HIS A 292 -2.93 -4.03 -17.92
C HIS A 292 -2.63 -3.88 -16.44
N TRP A 293 -1.53 -4.46 -15.97
CA TRP A 293 -1.02 -4.24 -14.62
C TRP A 293 0.51 -4.27 -14.61
N THR A 294 1.10 -3.65 -13.60
CA THR A 294 2.53 -3.76 -13.29
C THR A 294 2.73 -3.66 -11.77
N SER A 295 3.88 -4.12 -11.31
CA SER A 295 4.35 -3.90 -9.94
C SER A 295 5.78 -3.37 -10.06
N LEU A 296 5.94 -2.11 -9.70
CA LEU A 296 7.24 -1.46 -9.73
C LEU A 296 8.05 -1.92 -8.50
N PRO A 297 9.34 -2.26 -8.64
CA PRO A 297 10.22 -2.62 -7.51
C PRO A 297 10.67 -1.37 -6.73
N VAL A 298 9.72 -0.49 -6.42
CA VAL A 298 9.91 0.73 -5.64
C VAL A 298 8.68 1.02 -4.81
N GLY A 299 8.89 1.26 -3.52
CA GLY A 299 7.89 1.73 -2.58
C GLY A 299 8.52 2.79 -1.66
N VAL A 300 7.76 3.27 -0.68
CA VAL A 300 8.17 4.43 0.12
C VAL A 300 9.44 4.20 0.94
N VAL A 301 9.71 2.96 1.38
CA VAL A 301 10.94 2.62 2.13
C VAL A 301 12.12 2.62 1.18
N THR A 302 12.05 1.82 0.10
CA THR A 302 13.18 1.64 -0.81
C THR A 302 13.58 2.91 -1.55
N LEU A 303 12.62 3.80 -1.86
CA LEU A 303 12.92 5.11 -2.47
C LEU A 303 13.49 6.11 -1.44
N SER A 304 12.96 6.12 -0.21
CA SER A 304 13.48 6.93 0.90
C SER A 304 14.91 6.55 1.29
N GLU A 305 15.26 5.26 1.23
CA GLU A 305 16.62 4.76 1.48
C GLU A 305 17.61 5.20 0.40
N ARG A 306 17.19 5.24 -0.87
CA ARG A 306 18.06 5.67 -1.99
C ARG A 306 18.33 7.18 -2.02
N HIS A 307 17.34 8.00 -1.64
CA HIS A 307 17.40 9.48 -1.78
C HIS A 307 17.53 10.26 -0.47
N GLY A 308 17.33 9.62 0.69
CA GLY A 308 17.38 10.26 2.00
C GLY A 308 16.08 10.96 2.40
N GLY A 309 15.12 10.21 2.94
CA GLY A 309 13.78 10.73 3.27
C GLY A 309 13.66 11.83 4.35
N GLN A 310 14.70 12.09 5.15
CA GLN A 310 14.64 13.14 6.17
C GLN A 310 14.82 14.55 5.59
N HIS A 311 15.80 14.73 4.71
CA HIS A 311 16.22 16.04 4.18
C HIS A 311 15.97 16.10 2.67
N VAL A 312 14.69 16.08 2.28
CA VAL A 312 14.25 16.13 0.88
C VAL A 312 14.07 17.59 0.45
N THR A 313 14.92 18.06 -0.45
CA THR A 313 14.75 19.35 -1.15
C THR A 313 13.85 19.16 -2.39
N PRO A 314 13.38 20.24 -3.05
CA PRO A 314 12.63 20.12 -4.31
C PRO A 314 13.40 19.36 -5.41
N GLU A 315 14.72 19.49 -5.46
CA GLU A 315 15.58 18.79 -6.42
C GLU A 315 15.64 17.28 -6.13
N ILE A 316 15.72 16.90 -4.85
CA ILE A 316 15.66 15.48 -4.43
C ILE A 316 14.27 14.91 -4.67
N PHE A 317 13.21 15.69 -4.42
CA PHE A 317 11.83 15.29 -4.71
C PHE A 317 11.59 15.03 -6.21
N GLU A 318 12.09 15.92 -7.06
CA GLU A 318 12.02 15.76 -8.51
C GLU A 318 12.88 14.57 -8.99
N ALA A 319 14.07 14.36 -8.43
CA ALA A 319 14.91 13.19 -8.74
C ALA A 319 14.23 11.86 -8.36
N MET A 320 13.58 11.79 -7.19
CA MET A 320 12.74 10.65 -6.80
C MET A 320 11.60 10.42 -7.78
N THR A 321 10.95 11.49 -8.25
CA THR A 321 9.83 11.42 -9.21
C THR A 321 10.32 10.90 -10.57
N GLN A 322 11.42 11.44 -11.08
CA GLN A 322 12.02 11.02 -12.36
C GLN A 322 12.52 9.57 -12.35
N GLU A 323 13.03 9.07 -11.22
CA GLU A 323 13.38 7.65 -11.08
C GLU A 323 12.14 6.75 -11.27
N VAL A 324 11.01 7.11 -10.66
CA VAL A 324 9.74 6.36 -10.78
C VAL A 324 9.15 6.52 -12.18
N GLU A 325 9.20 7.71 -12.78
CA GLU A 325 8.82 7.93 -14.19
C GLU A 325 9.61 7.02 -15.14
N ALA A 326 10.92 6.86 -14.94
CA ALA A 326 11.77 5.97 -15.75
C ALA A 326 11.43 4.48 -15.58
N MET A 327 10.80 4.08 -14.47
CA MET A 327 10.22 2.75 -14.31
C MET A 327 8.84 2.66 -15.00
N LEU A 328 7.98 3.65 -14.83
CA LEU A 328 6.66 3.74 -15.48
C LEU A 328 6.74 3.79 -17.00
N ALA A 329 7.79 4.40 -17.57
CA ALA A 329 8.04 4.44 -19.00
C ALA A 329 8.26 3.04 -19.62
N ARG A 330 8.63 2.04 -18.81
CA ARG A 330 8.78 0.63 -19.23
C ARG A 330 7.48 -0.16 -19.19
N PHE A 331 6.43 0.41 -18.58
CA PHE A 331 5.11 -0.21 -18.55
C PHE A 331 4.40 0.07 -19.87
N ASP A 332 4.38 -0.96 -20.73
CA ASP A 332 3.65 -0.96 -21.99
C ASP A 332 2.14 -1.01 -21.72
N CYS A 333 1.59 0.18 -21.52
CA CYS A 333 0.17 0.44 -21.38
C CYS A 333 -0.19 1.59 -22.34
N PRO A 334 -1.19 1.41 -23.22
CA PRO A 334 -1.66 2.46 -24.09
C PRO A 334 -2.07 3.73 -23.31
N PRO A 335 -1.87 4.94 -23.87
CA PRO A 335 -2.37 6.17 -23.27
C PRO A 335 -3.87 6.07 -22.98
N LEU A 336 -4.26 6.40 -21.75
CA LEU A 336 -5.67 6.54 -21.37
C LEU A 336 -6.15 7.93 -21.79
N THR A 337 -6.28 8.12 -23.10
CA THR A 337 -6.81 9.33 -23.72
C THR A 337 -7.89 9.01 -24.74
N ASP A 338 -8.84 9.90 -24.89
CA ASP A 338 -9.79 9.88 -26.00
C ASP A 338 -9.13 10.30 -27.33
N ASN A 339 -9.92 10.30 -28.41
CA ASN A 339 -9.47 10.71 -29.76
C ASN A 339 -9.03 12.19 -29.85
N THR A 340 -9.20 12.98 -28.79
CA THR A 340 -8.76 14.39 -28.69
C THR A 340 -7.52 14.56 -27.81
N GLY A 341 -6.95 13.47 -27.30
CA GLY A 341 -5.80 13.50 -26.38
C GLY A 341 -6.16 13.87 -24.94
N ARG A 342 -7.45 13.90 -24.59
CA ARG A 342 -7.94 14.24 -23.24
C ARG A 342 -8.18 12.96 -22.42
N PRO A 343 -8.13 13.01 -21.08
CA PRO A 343 -8.52 11.86 -20.26
C PRO A 343 -9.97 11.45 -20.57
N PRO A 344 -10.28 10.15 -20.73
CA PRO A 344 -11.60 9.70 -21.15
C PRO A 344 -12.69 10.06 -20.14
N GLU A 345 -13.94 10.20 -20.61
CA GLU A 345 -15.07 10.54 -19.75
C GLU A 345 -15.19 9.57 -18.57
N ASN A 346 -15.40 10.14 -17.37
CA ASN A 346 -15.48 9.41 -16.10
C ASN A 346 -14.20 8.65 -15.70
N PHE A 347 -13.06 8.95 -16.31
CA PHE A 347 -11.75 8.54 -15.81
C PHE A 347 -11.45 9.13 -14.43
N HIS A 348 -10.81 8.34 -13.58
CA HIS A 348 -10.20 8.81 -12.33
C HIS A 348 -9.11 7.87 -11.83
N LEU A 349 -8.29 8.40 -10.93
CA LEU A 349 -7.33 7.63 -10.16
C LEU A 349 -7.98 7.07 -8.88
N ILE A 350 -7.59 5.87 -8.45
CA ILE A 350 -7.84 5.35 -7.10
C ILE A 350 -6.50 4.98 -6.47
N GLY A 351 -6.08 5.73 -5.46
CA GLY A 351 -4.91 5.38 -4.67
C GLY A 351 -5.32 4.65 -3.39
N THR A 352 -4.50 3.68 -2.97
CA THR A 352 -4.60 3.05 -1.65
C THR A 352 -3.28 3.09 -0.85
N SER A 353 -3.30 2.53 0.36
CA SER A 353 -2.22 2.44 1.33
C SER A 353 -1.81 3.79 1.97
N GLY A 354 -0.71 3.77 2.72
CA GLY A 354 -0.35 4.77 3.72
C GLY A 354 -0.10 6.17 3.16
N THR A 355 0.41 6.28 1.93
CA THR A 355 0.75 7.57 1.30
C THR A 355 -0.49 8.45 1.12
N VAL A 356 -1.47 7.97 0.35
CA VAL A 356 -2.67 8.75 -0.01
C VAL A 356 -3.62 8.94 1.16
N THR A 357 -3.71 7.96 2.07
CA THR A 357 -4.51 8.07 3.30
C THR A 357 -3.90 9.10 4.27
N THR A 358 -2.57 9.20 4.33
CA THR A 358 -1.88 10.26 5.08
C THR A 358 -2.08 11.63 4.44
N LEU A 359 -1.95 11.73 3.11
CA LEU A 359 -2.20 12.97 2.36
C LEU A 359 -3.63 13.50 2.61
N ALA A 360 -4.62 12.61 2.58
CA ALA A 360 -6.01 12.91 2.92
C ALA A 360 -6.19 13.38 4.38
N GLY A 361 -5.50 12.74 5.33
CA GLY A 361 -5.51 13.14 6.74
C GLY A 361 -4.94 14.56 6.96
N VAL A 362 -3.87 14.90 6.24
CA VAL A 362 -3.25 16.24 6.25
C VAL A 362 -4.09 17.29 5.52
N HIS A 363 -4.76 16.91 4.43
CA HIS A 363 -5.72 17.76 3.71
C HIS A 363 -6.92 18.12 4.58
N LEU A 364 -7.49 17.13 5.28
CA LEU A 364 -8.64 17.30 6.17
C LEU A 364 -8.30 17.90 7.54
N ASP A 365 -7.03 18.25 7.77
CA ASP A 365 -6.45 18.76 9.01
C ASP A 365 -6.91 17.99 10.26
N LEU A 366 -6.80 16.65 10.21
CA LEU A 366 -7.33 15.82 11.28
C LEU A 366 -6.43 15.88 12.54
N PRO A 367 -7.00 16.07 13.74
CA PRO A 367 -6.23 16.02 15.00
C PRO A 367 -5.74 14.61 15.35
N ARG A 368 -6.26 13.59 14.66
CA ARG A 368 -5.82 12.18 14.66
C ARG A 368 -6.40 11.49 13.42
N TYR A 369 -5.75 10.44 12.94
CA TYR A 369 -6.28 9.65 11.82
C TYR A 369 -7.69 9.10 12.11
N ASP A 370 -8.62 9.28 11.16
CA ASP A 370 -9.98 8.71 11.20
C ASP A 370 -10.36 8.18 9.82
N ARG A 371 -10.29 6.84 9.67
CA ARG A 371 -10.67 6.09 8.46
C ARG A 371 -12.02 6.51 7.90
N ARG A 372 -13.00 6.87 8.74
CA ARG A 372 -14.37 7.22 8.29
C ARG A 372 -14.44 8.55 7.55
N ARG A 373 -13.44 9.42 7.73
CA ARG A 373 -13.31 10.70 6.99
C ARG A 373 -12.40 10.59 5.77
N VAL A 374 -11.49 9.62 5.76
CA VAL A 374 -10.46 9.42 4.72
C VAL A 374 -10.93 8.46 3.63
N ASP A 375 -11.58 7.36 4.00
CA ASP A 375 -11.95 6.29 3.06
C ASP A 375 -13.04 6.73 2.08
N GLY A 376 -12.73 6.66 0.79
CA GLY A 376 -13.60 7.08 -0.30
C GLY A 376 -13.63 8.58 -0.57
N LEU A 377 -12.80 9.39 0.12
CA LEU A 377 -12.62 10.83 -0.14
C LEU A 377 -12.19 11.08 -1.59
N TRP A 378 -12.71 12.15 -2.19
CA TRP A 378 -12.22 12.68 -3.45
C TRP A 378 -11.28 13.86 -3.18
N LEU A 379 -10.16 13.89 -3.88
CA LEU A 379 -9.24 15.03 -3.96
C LEU A 379 -9.13 15.44 -5.43
N SER A 380 -9.23 16.73 -5.73
CA SER A 380 -8.90 17.28 -7.04
C SER A 380 -7.39 17.26 -7.29
N ASP A 381 -7.00 17.38 -8.55
CA ASP A 381 -5.60 17.46 -8.96
C ASP A 381 -4.85 18.60 -8.23
N ASP A 382 -5.45 19.79 -8.18
CA ASP A 382 -4.93 20.96 -7.47
C ASP A 382 -4.76 20.71 -5.95
N GLU A 383 -5.70 20.01 -5.30
CA GLU A 383 -5.60 19.69 -3.87
C GLU A 383 -4.47 18.72 -3.57
N VAL A 384 -4.22 17.74 -4.44
CA VAL A 384 -3.08 16.82 -4.30
C VAL A 384 -1.76 17.59 -4.46
N SER A 385 -1.64 18.42 -5.51
CA SER A 385 -0.48 19.29 -5.74
C SER A 385 -0.20 20.22 -4.56
N ALA A 386 -1.24 20.88 -4.03
CA ALA A 386 -1.12 21.76 -2.88
C ALA A 386 -0.65 21.03 -1.62
N MET A 387 -1.08 19.78 -1.41
CA MET A 387 -0.62 18.98 -0.26
C MET A 387 0.80 18.47 -0.41
N GLN A 388 1.22 18.05 -1.62
CA GLN A 388 2.63 17.71 -1.88
C GLN A 388 3.54 18.91 -1.61
N ALA A 389 3.19 20.10 -2.13
CA ALA A 389 3.93 21.33 -1.89
C ALA A 389 3.96 21.74 -0.41
N LYS A 390 2.84 21.59 0.32
CA LYS A 390 2.76 21.82 1.77
C LYS A 390 3.70 20.90 2.54
N LEU A 391 3.69 19.59 2.23
CA LEU A 391 4.57 18.61 2.88
C LEU A 391 6.06 18.84 2.57
N LEU A 392 6.38 19.26 1.34
CA LEU A 392 7.74 19.57 0.90
C LEU A 392 8.28 20.85 1.57
N SER A 393 7.39 21.78 1.96
CA SER A 393 7.75 22.99 2.73
C SER A 393 8.02 22.73 4.22
N TRP A 394 7.72 21.53 4.72
CA TRP A 394 7.96 21.15 6.11
C TRP A 394 9.30 20.44 6.25
N ASP A 395 10.03 20.74 7.33
CA ASP A 395 11.19 19.98 7.77
C ASP A 395 10.78 18.62 8.38
N TYR A 396 11.77 17.78 8.70
CA TYR A 396 11.50 16.48 9.31
C TYR A 396 10.71 16.61 10.63
N ALA A 397 11.02 17.61 11.47
CA ALA A 397 10.34 17.80 12.75
C ALA A 397 8.86 18.21 12.56
N GLY A 398 8.56 19.10 11.62
CA GLY A 398 7.19 19.47 11.25
C GLY A 398 6.39 18.29 10.69
N ARG A 399 7.02 17.45 9.85
CA ARG A 399 6.39 16.21 9.36
C ARG A 399 6.15 15.21 10.49
N ALA A 400 7.12 14.99 11.38
CA ALA A 400 7.00 14.07 12.52
C ALA A 400 5.96 14.52 13.56
N GLY A 401 5.83 15.83 13.78
CA GLY A 401 4.86 16.44 14.68
C GLY A 401 3.41 16.43 14.16
N ASN A 402 3.18 16.12 12.87
CA ASN A 402 1.83 16.07 12.33
C ASN A 402 1.06 14.81 12.81
N PRO A 403 -0.15 14.94 13.41
CA PRO A 403 -0.91 13.82 13.97
C PRO A 403 -1.33 12.73 12.97
N CYS A 404 -1.36 13.03 11.68
CA CYS A 404 -1.66 12.06 10.62
C CYS A 404 -0.44 11.39 10.00
N ILE A 405 0.77 11.94 10.21
CA ILE A 405 2.03 11.37 9.70
C ILE A 405 2.68 10.54 10.81
N GLY A 406 3.09 11.20 11.90
CA GLY A 406 3.86 10.64 13.01
C GLY A 406 5.35 10.44 12.68
N PRO A 407 6.22 10.26 13.71
CA PRO A 407 7.66 10.11 13.52
C PRO A 407 8.02 8.90 12.65
N ASP A 408 7.31 7.78 12.82
CA ASP A 408 7.54 6.51 12.11
C ASP A 408 7.31 6.56 10.59
N ARG A 409 6.83 7.69 10.04
CA ARG A 409 6.59 7.90 8.60
C ARG A 409 7.07 9.26 8.08
N ALA A 410 7.69 10.09 8.92
CA ALA A 410 8.09 11.45 8.54
C ALA A 410 9.26 11.50 7.52
N ASP A 411 10.05 10.42 7.49
CA ASP A 411 11.05 10.09 6.48
C ASP A 411 10.41 9.55 5.18
N LEU A 412 9.39 8.69 5.31
CA LEU A 412 8.79 7.98 4.17
C LEU A 412 7.79 8.83 3.34
N VAL A 413 7.16 9.84 3.94
CA VAL A 413 5.99 10.52 3.35
C VAL A 413 6.29 11.24 2.03
N LEU A 414 7.47 11.85 1.88
CA LEU A 414 7.84 12.57 0.66
C LEU A 414 8.24 11.63 -0.48
N ALA A 415 8.86 10.48 -0.18
CA ALA A 415 9.10 9.43 -1.17
C ALA A 415 7.77 8.87 -1.72
N GLY A 416 6.76 8.66 -0.85
CA GLY A 416 5.41 8.32 -1.29
C GLY A 416 4.76 9.40 -2.16
N CYS A 417 4.95 10.67 -1.82
CA CYS A 417 4.45 11.79 -2.61
C CYS A 417 5.11 11.89 -4.00
N ALA A 418 6.38 11.49 -4.15
CA ALA A 418 7.08 11.43 -5.44
C ALA A 418 6.60 10.26 -6.32
N ILE A 419 6.33 9.09 -5.72
CA ILE A 419 5.71 7.96 -6.44
C ILE A 419 4.31 8.35 -6.95
N LEU A 420 3.49 9.00 -6.10
CA LEU A 420 2.18 9.52 -6.47
C LEU A 420 2.27 10.55 -7.61
N GLU A 421 3.28 11.42 -7.58
CA GLU A 421 3.50 12.43 -8.60
C GLU A 421 3.82 11.82 -9.97
N ALA A 422 4.75 10.86 -10.02
CA ALA A 422 5.08 10.13 -11.24
C ALA A 422 3.86 9.43 -11.85
N ILE A 423 3.00 8.84 -11.01
CA ILE A 423 1.73 8.22 -11.43
C ILE A 423 0.75 9.28 -12.00
N ARG A 424 0.60 10.44 -11.35
CA ARG A 424 -0.26 11.53 -11.84
C ARG A 424 0.22 12.11 -13.18
N ARG A 425 1.53 12.28 -13.34
CA ARG A 425 2.14 12.72 -14.61
C ARG A 425 1.94 11.70 -15.73
N ARG A 426 2.01 10.40 -15.42
CA ARG A 426 1.76 9.30 -16.39
C ARG A 426 0.29 9.15 -16.77
N TRP A 427 -0.64 9.40 -15.84
CA TRP A 427 -2.09 9.35 -16.09
C TRP A 427 -2.82 10.60 -15.51
N PRO A 428 -2.76 11.74 -16.22
CA PRO A 428 -3.40 12.97 -15.78
C PRO A 428 -4.89 12.80 -15.52
N SER A 429 -5.38 13.26 -14.37
CA SER A 429 -6.78 13.14 -13.99
C SER A 429 -7.23 14.29 -13.11
N ASN A 430 -8.40 14.85 -13.40
CA ASN A 430 -8.96 15.97 -12.63
C ASN A 430 -9.23 15.62 -11.15
N ARG A 431 -9.30 14.33 -10.80
CA ARG A 431 -9.57 13.85 -9.44
C ARG A 431 -8.99 12.46 -9.14
N MET A 432 -8.53 12.30 -7.92
CA MET A 432 -8.15 11.03 -7.30
C MET A 432 -9.13 10.67 -6.20
N ARG A 433 -9.47 9.39 -6.09
CA ARG A 433 -10.17 8.83 -4.93
C ARG A 433 -9.19 8.15 -3.99
N VAL A 434 -9.35 8.40 -2.70
CA VAL A 434 -8.55 7.81 -1.64
C VAL A 434 -9.25 6.56 -1.12
N ALA A 435 -8.53 5.45 -1.02
CA ALA A 435 -9.00 4.21 -0.41
C ALA A 435 -8.20 3.92 0.87
N ASP A 436 -8.90 3.72 2.00
CA ASP A 436 -8.31 3.03 3.16
C ASP A 436 -8.74 1.57 3.11
N ARG A 437 -8.50 0.92 1.95
CA ARG A 437 -8.88 -0.46 1.63
C ARG A 437 -7.86 -1.01 0.64
N GLY A 438 -7.31 -2.18 0.88
CA GLY A 438 -6.32 -2.78 -0.03
C GLY A 438 -6.35 -4.29 0.04
N LEU A 439 -5.16 -4.89 0.09
CA LEU A 439 -4.95 -6.34 0.09
C LEU A 439 -5.86 -7.08 1.11
N ARG A 440 -5.95 -6.62 2.37
CA ARG A 440 -6.79 -7.24 3.40
C ARG A 440 -8.27 -7.24 3.04
N GLU A 441 -8.81 -6.10 2.62
CA GLU A 441 -10.19 -6.00 2.18
C GLU A 441 -10.44 -6.83 0.91
N GLY A 442 -9.45 -6.96 0.02
CA GLY A 442 -9.46 -7.88 -1.11
C GLY A 442 -9.54 -9.35 -0.69
N LEU A 443 -8.64 -9.79 0.21
CA LEU A 443 -8.61 -11.15 0.76
C LEU A 443 -9.93 -11.54 1.42
N LEU A 444 -10.47 -10.67 2.28
CA LEU A 444 -11.78 -10.88 2.90
C LEU A 444 -12.88 -10.98 1.85
N THR A 445 -12.88 -10.09 0.85
CA THR A 445 -13.90 -10.06 -0.19
C THR A 445 -13.89 -11.31 -1.06
N ASP A 446 -12.70 -11.78 -1.47
CA ASP A 446 -12.56 -12.97 -2.29
C ASP A 446 -12.92 -14.24 -1.50
N MET A 447 -12.45 -14.39 -0.25
CA MET A 447 -12.86 -15.51 0.63
C MET A 447 -14.38 -15.56 0.83
N MET A 448 -15.01 -14.44 1.19
CA MET A 448 -16.47 -14.36 1.39
C MET A 448 -17.25 -14.63 0.08
N ALA A 449 -16.73 -14.20 -1.07
CA ALA A 449 -17.33 -14.45 -2.37
C ALA A 449 -17.26 -15.93 -2.78
N ASP A 450 -16.12 -16.59 -2.53
CA ASP A 450 -15.87 -18.01 -2.86
C ASP A 450 -16.66 -18.95 -1.94
N ASP A 451 -16.71 -18.67 -0.64
CA ASP A 451 -17.60 -19.33 0.32
C ASP A 451 -19.10 -19.09 0.02
N GLY A 452 -19.40 -18.21 -0.95
CA GLY A 452 -20.74 -17.96 -1.44
C GLY A 452 -21.65 -17.25 -0.44
N VAL A 453 -21.09 -16.59 0.59
CA VAL A 453 -21.86 -16.05 1.72
C VAL A 453 -22.98 -15.15 1.21
N TRP A 454 -22.65 -14.19 0.35
CA TRP A 454 -23.59 -13.24 -0.25
C TRP A 454 -24.56 -13.83 -1.28
N ARG A 455 -24.36 -15.08 -1.73
CA ARG A 455 -25.31 -15.79 -2.60
C ARG A 455 -26.44 -16.43 -1.80
N ARG A 456 -26.23 -16.83 -0.54
CA ARG A 456 -27.25 -17.42 0.33
C ARG A 456 -28.46 -16.50 0.51
N ASN A 457 -28.21 -15.18 0.59
CA ASN A 457 -29.25 -14.16 0.79
C ASN A 457 -30.09 -13.85 -0.46
N ARG A 458 -29.97 -14.61 -1.55
CA ARG A 458 -30.71 -14.42 -2.82
C ARG A 458 -31.95 -15.32 -2.96
N ARG A 459 -32.28 -16.14 -1.96
CA ARG A 459 -33.48 -17.00 -1.95
C ARG A 459 -34.58 -16.46 -1.02
N ARG A 460 -35.62 -15.89 -1.66
CA ARG A 460 -37.00 -15.62 -1.17
C ARG A 460 -37.21 -14.61 -0.02
N PRO A 461 -38.05 -13.58 -0.26
CA PRO A 461 -39.31 -13.46 0.46
C PRO A 461 -40.26 -14.57 -0.02
N SER A 462 -40.80 -15.37 0.90
CA SER A 462 -41.91 -16.28 0.60
C SER A 462 -43.20 -15.48 0.47
N HIS A 463 -43.67 -15.32 -0.77
CA HIS A 463 -45.00 -14.81 -1.06
C HIS A 463 -46.04 -15.94 -0.85
N ASP A 464 -46.19 -16.37 0.40
CA ASP A 464 -47.37 -17.12 0.84
C ASP A 464 -48.27 -16.13 1.57
N ARG A 465 -49.24 -15.58 0.84
CA ARG A 465 -50.48 -15.05 1.42
C ARG A 465 -51.58 -15.97 0.95
N GLU A 466 -52.32 -16.49 1.92
CA GLU A 466 -53.34 -17.50 1.76
C GLU A 466 -54.45 -17.07 0.78
N ARG A 467 -55.03 -18.06 0.11
CA ARG A 467 -56.35 -18.04 -0.53
C ARG A 467 -57.10 -19.27 -0.07
#